data_AF-Q6LW77-F1
#
_entry.id   AF-Q6LW77-F1
#
_cell.length_a   1.000
_cell.length_b   1.000
_cell.length_c   1.000
_cell.angle_alpha   90.00
_cell.angle_beta   90.00
_cell.angle_gamma   90.00
#
_symmetry.space_group_name_H-M   'P 1'
#
loop_
_entity.id
_entity.type
_entity.pdbx_description
1 polymer ?
#
loop_
_entity_poly.entity_id
_entity_poly.type
_entity_poly.pdbx_seq_one_letter_code
_entity_poly.pdbx_strand_id
1 'polypeptide(L)'
;MSEKAYNLTELEDKLRPLFEAGIAYNLMLLDECIDLNKVNKLEDLLHKLEPSSKPKVTEIINTIFEHKLPLKKNKILSKLEIDSSNEIFEHIEYIYSHFPSWHWDLYQKKTRETINPKFLLSLYFKIRKIFDNSKQKKINPHIPHNLNEALNLLYRLNYALTINMVSVINSGYNNQTSLYECHILYNKHNTTRAKALRVSLANIKSNNPLSLVKHQPLKGKKLPDWEKVLVTLSCLQSGMSNSEFLKAHLKSIPKMYWNSYIEPSILTHHRKHLAKCKNSLKSFYYTQDLNTESSHKTNQDTAEMVVRTTIANLSKAYAIMINYSDFIIELTSFSHRILNHLNNKHMIHYFLNKISSTDISTKHGYAELDDLINIDLKEFIRIEYQALSSLLSYNFPSTCWGYFIIDGFIPPPMKLLAEYVSIKEKCNKKFSSLKHEQIENFKEESIYESSSAMVNILRTVFQPILPSWIMLKTTPSFTVYDKDNLDMEVKLNLALTFEEGRFNINLDNPSFSFVKLEELLIGLAYQYQNSIITPKLSMDKFMTTLDSCYKEPINNGKLKRGKKSAEEFLNHFNEGDYSKGI
;
A
#
# COMPACT_ATOMS: atom_id res chain seq x y z
N MET A 1 2.14 16.85 31.21
CA MET A 1 0.93 17.53 30.71
C MET A 1 0.71 18.76 31.57
N SER A 2 0.65 19.96 30.99
CA SER A 2 0.33 21.19 31.72
C SER A 2 -1.15 21.23 32.11
N GLU A 3 -1.45 21.94 33.21
CA GLU A 3 -2.80 22.11 33.75
C GLU A 3 -3.70 22.82 32.75
N LYS A 4 -4.66 22.08 32.18
CA LYS A 4 -5.73 22.65 31.37
C LYS A 4 -7.06 22.09 31.87
N ALA A 5 -8.01 22.99 32.09
CA ALA A 5 -9.41 22.62 32.23
C ALA A 5 -9.91 22.14 30.85
N TYR A 6 -10.43 20.93 30.80
CA TYR A 6 -10.98 20.34 29.58
C TYR A 6 -12.50 20.31 29.68
N ASN A 7 -13.19 20.51 28.56
CA ASN A 7 -14.59 20.07 28.50
C ASN A 7 -14.63 18.53 28.58
N LEU A 8 -15.72 17.96 29.10
CA LEU A 8 -15.89 16.51 29.29
C LEU A 8 -15.57 15.71 28.02
N THR A 9 -16.05 16.18 26.86
CA THR A 9 -15.80 15.52 25.56
C THR A 9 -14.33 15.55 25.17
N GLU A 10 -13.63 16.67 25.36
CA GLU A 10 -12.21 16.79 25.02
C GLU A 10 -11.35 15.87 25.90
N LEU A 11 -11.69 15.75 27.19
CA LEU A 11 -10.99 14.86 28.10
C LEU A 11 -11.28 13.38 27.77
N GLU A 12 -12.52 13.02 27.41
CA GLU A 12 -12.83 11.68 26.91
C GLU A 12 -12.03 11.33 25.66
N ASP A 13 -11.91 12.25 24.70
CA ASP A 13 -11.15 12.02 23.46
C ASP A 13 -9.64 11.89 23.71
N LYS A 14 -9.10 12.55 24.74
CA LYS A 14 -7.69 12.36 25.16
C LYS A 14 -7.44 11.06 25.91
N LEU A 15 -8.40 10.61 26.72
CA LEU A 15 -8.26 9.38 27.51
C LEU A 15 -8.55 8.12 26.70
N ARG A 16 -9.46 8.19 25.72
CA ARG A 16 -9.88 7.03 24.93
C ARG A 16 -8.68 6.28 24.32
N PRO A 17 -7.73 6.92 23.62
CA PRO A 17 -6.58 6.22 23.03
C PRO A 17 -5.69 5.52 24.07
N LEU A 18 -5.60 6.05 25.29
CA LEU A 18 -4.79 5.47 26.38
C LEU A 18 -5.42 4.17 26.89
N PHE A 19 -6.75 4.18 27.09
CA PHE A 19 -7.48 2.98 27.47
C PHE A 19 -7.53 1.95 26.33
N GLU A 20 -7.67 2.39 25.07
CA GLU A 20 -7.60 1.53 23.89
C GLU A 20 -6.25 0.79 23.83
N ALA A 21 -5.14 1.48 24.08
CA ALA A 21 -3.81 0.86 24.15
C ALA A 21 -3.72 -0.20 25.26
N GLY A 22 -4.20 0.12 26.46
CA GLY A 22 -4.23 -0.83 27.58
C GLY A 22 -5.07 -2.07 27.28
N ILE A 23 -6.24 -1.89 26.65
CA ILE A 23 -7.11 -3.00 26.24
C ILE A 23 -6.44 -3.83 25.14
N ALA A 24 -5.88 -3.19 24.11
CA ALA A 24 -5.20 -3.86 23.01
C ALA A 24 -4.02 -4.71 23.48
N TYR A 25 -3.18 -4.16 24.36
CA TYR A 25 -2.06 -4.87 24.99
C TYR A 25 -2.53 -6.14 25.70
N ASN A 26 -3.53 -6.03 26.58
CA ASN A 26 -4.05 -7.16 27.34
C ASN A 26 -4.78 -8.20 26.47
N LEU A 27 -5.47 -7.78 25.40
CA LEU A 27 -6.09 -8.71 24.45
C LEU A 27 -5.06 -9.55 23.70
N MET A 28 -3.94 -8.95 23.32
CA MET A 28 -2.85 -9.63 22.63
C MET A 28 -2.04 -10.55 23.55
N LEU A 29 -2.05 -10.32 24.86
CA LEU A 29 -1.40 -11.18 25.86
C LEU A 29 -2.24 -12.38 26.29
N LEU A 30 -3.49 -12.51 25.81
CA LEU A 30 -4.25 -13.74 26.05
C LEU A 30 -3.54 -14.92 25.39
N ASP A 31 -3.53 -16.09 26.05
CA ASP A 31 -2.76 -17.28 25.64
C ASP A 31 -2.98 -17.72 24.18
N GLU A 32 -4.13 -17.40 23.61
CA GLU A 32 -4.46 -17.67 22.21
C GLU A 32 -3.70 -16.79 21.19
N CYS A 33 -2.95 -15.79 21.64
CA CYS A 33 -2.22 -14.83 20.80
C CYS A 33 -0.71 -14.89 21.02
N ILE A 34 -0.27 -15.07 22.27
CA ILE A 34 1.14 -15.10 22.67
C ILE A 34 1.32 -16.28 23.62
N ASP A 35 2.24 -17.19 23.30
CA ASP A 35 2.63 -18.25 24.24
C ASP A 35 3.53 -17.66 25.34
N LEU A 36 2.91 -17.25 26.43
CA LEU A 36 3.61 -16.65 27.58
C LEU A 36 4.63 -17.61 28.20
N ASN A 37 4.50 -18.93 28.03
CA ASN A 37 5.49 -19.88 28.53
C ASN A 37 6.84 -19.71 27.83
N LYS A 38 6.85 -19.41 26.53
CA LYS A 38 8.09 -19.15 25.78
C LYS A 38 8.78 -17.87 26.23
N VAL A 39 8.01 -16.84 26.58
CA VAL A 39 8.52 -15.59 27.15
C VAL A 39 9.05 -15.82 28.57
N ASN A 40 8.30 -16.52 29.41
CA ASN A 40 8.69 -16.81 30.79
C ASN A 40 9.99 -17.61 30.85
N LYS A 41 10.13 -18.62 29.98
CA LYS A 41 11.37 -19.40 29.86
C LYS A 41 12.57 -18.52 29.48
N LEU A 42 12.41 -17.61 28.53
CA LEU A 42 13.48 -16.66 28.20
C LEU A 42 13.81 -15.75 29.39
N GLU A 43 12.80 -15.22 30.09
CA GLU A 43 13.00 -14.40 31.29
C GLU A 43 13.74 -15.18 32.39
N ASP A 44 13.37 -16.44 32.64
CA ASP A 44 14.03 -17.33 33.60
C ASP A 44 15.50 -17.61 33.23
N LEU A 45 15.80 -17.84 31.95
CA LEU A 45 17.16 -18.01 31.46
C LEU A 45 18.00 -16.74 31.70
N LEU A 46 17.43 -15.56 31.42
CA LEU A 46 18.09 -14.27 31.68
C LEU A 46 18.31 -14.00 33.17
N HIS A 47 17.48 -14.57 34.05
CA HIS A 47 17.64 -14.45 35.50
C HIS A 47 18.75 -15.36 36.05
N LYS A 48 19.02 -16.48 35.39
CA LYS A 48 20.09 -17.43 35.76
C LYS A 48 21.48 -17.01 35.28
N LEU A 49 21.57 -16.00 34.42
CA LEU A 49 22.86 -15.46 33.97
C LEU A 49 23.65 -14.85 35.11
N GLU A 50 24.97 -14.94 35.01
CA GLU A 50 25.87 -14.21 35.89
C GLU A 50 25.58 -12.69 35.85
N PRO A 51 25.68 -11.98 36.99
CA PRO A 51 25.41 -10.54 37.06
C PRO A 51 26.23 -9.70 36.07
N SER A 52 27.46 -10.13 35.76
CA SER A 52 28.37 -9.52 34.78
C SER A 52 27.85 -9.61 33.34
N SER A 53 27.22 -10.72 32.97
CA SER A 53 26.76 -11.02 31.60
C SER A 53 25.35 -10.49 31.31
N LYS A 54 24.53 -10.33 32.35
CA LYS A 54 23.12 -9.93 32.23
C LYS A 54 22.91 -8.59 31.48
N PRO A 55 23.66 -7.50 31.74
CA PRO A 55 23.48 -6.24 31.02
C PRO A 55 23.75 -6.39 29.51
N LYS A 56 24.87 -7.03 29.15
CA LYS A 56 25.28 -7.25 27.75
C LYS A 56 24.24 -8.08 26.99
N VAL A 57 23.75 -9.17 27.57
CA VAL A 57 22.74 -10.03 26.94
C VAL A 57 21.40 -9.30 26.79
N THR A 58 21.00 -8.53 27.80
CA THR A 58 19.76 -7.73 27.75
C THR A 58 19.84 -6.66 26.66
N GLU A 59 20.98 -5.98 26.52
CA GLU A 59 21.22 -5.00 25.46
C GLU A 59 21.14 -5.62 24.07
N ILE A 60 21.72 -6.81 23.87
CA ILE A 60 21.62 -7.55 22.60
C ILE A 60 20.16 -7.87 22.27
N ILE A 61 19.40 -8.35 23.26
CA ILE A 61 17.97 -8.66 23.09
C ILE A 61 17.19 -7.40 22.71
N ASN A 62 17.37 -6.30 23.45
CA ASN A 62 16.70 -5.03 23.14
C ASN A 62 17.06 -4.55 21.73
N THR A 63 18.34 -4.61 21.35
CA THR A 63 18.82 -4.27 20.00
C THR A 63 18.12 -5.09 18.92
N ILE A 64 17.90 -6.40 19.16
CA ILE A 64 17.19 -7.28 18.22
C ILE A 64 15.74 -6.84 18.04
N PHE A 65 15.03 -6.57 19.14
CA PHE A 65 13.63 -6.15 19.11
C PHE A 65 13.45 -4.71 18.60
N GLU A 66 14.46 -3.84 18.72
CA GLU A 66 14.45 -2.46 18.25
C GLU A 66 14.84 -2.30 16.77
N HIS A 67 15.93 -2.94 16.33
CA HIS A 67 16.53 -2.67 15.01
C HIS A 67 16.03 -3.56 13.89
N LYS A 68 15.25 -4.61 14.18
CA LYS A 68 14.47 -5.39 13.19
C LYS A 68 15.34 -5.99 12.06
N LEU A 69 16.61 -6.25 12.36
CA LEU A 69 17.55 -6.85 11.41
C LEU A 69 17.22 -8.34 11.22
N PRO A 70 17.49 -8.93 10.04
CA PRO A 70 17.44 -10.38 9.87
C PRO A 70 18.32 -11.04 10.94
N LEU A 71 17.73 -11.91 11.76
CA LEU A 71 18.45 -12.67 12.77
C LEU A 71 19.54 -13.50 12.09
N LYS A 72 20.78 -13.08 12.20
CA LYS A 72 21.93 -13.87 11.75
C LYS A 72 22.44 -14.65 12.95
N LYS A 73 22.00 -15.91 13.09
CA LYS A 73 22.34 -16.82 14.20
C LYS A 73 23.80 -16.70 14.62
N ASN A 74 24.74 -16.87 13.68
CA ASN A 74 26.17 -16.82 13.96
C ASN A 74 26.64 -15.47 14.53
N LYS A 75 26.05 -14.34 14.10
CA LYS A 75 26.39 -13.00 14.63
C LYS A 75 25.81 -12.72 16.01
N ILE A 76 24.69 -13.37 16.37
CA ILE A 76 24.04 -13.19 17.66
C ILE A 76 24.71 -14.10 18.68
N LEU A 77 24.94 -15.37 18.34
CA LEU A 77 25.67 -16.31 19.19
C LEU A 77 27.08 -15.81 19.52
N SER A 78 27.80 -15.25 18.53
CA SER A 78 29.13 -14.65 18.76
C SER A 78 29.12 -13.42 19.67
N LYS A 79 27.96 -12.77 19.86
CA LYS A 79 27.82 -11.62 20.77
C LYS A 79 27.39 -12.05 22.18
N LEU A 80 26.68 -13.17 22.30
CA LEU A 80 26.17 -13.67 23.58
C LEU A 80 27.31 -14.22 24.45
N GLU A 81 28.26 -14.98 23.86
CA GLU A 81 29.48 -15.48 24.54
C GLU A 81 29.21 -16.15 25.91
N ILE A 82 28.15 -16.98 25.98
CA ILE A 82 27.73 -17.71 27.19
C ILE A 82 27.31 -19.14 26.86
N ASP A 83 27.40 -20.06 27.83
CA ASP A 83 27.09 -21.48 27.64
C ASP A 83 25.62 -21.72 27.23
N SER A 84 24.68 -20.92 27.73
CA SER A 84 23.25 -20.99 27.38
C SER A 84 22.87 -20.24 26.09
N SER A 85 23.84 -19.80 25.29
CA SER A 85 23.62 -18.93 24.12
C SER A 85 22.70 -19.52 23.06
N ASN A 86 22.77 -20.84 22.81
CA ASN A 86 21.90 -21.52 21.85
C ASN A 86 20.44 -21.53 22.31
N GLU A 87 20.18 -21.91 23.57
CA GLU A 87 18.83 -21.96 24.13
C GLU A 87 18.20 -20.56 24.18
N ILE A 88 18.97 -19.55 24.61
CA ILE A 88 18.53 -18.15 24.59
C ILE A 88 18.20 -17.69 23.17
N PHE A 89 19.04 -18.03 22.19
CA PHE A 89 18.81 -17.68 20.79
C PHE A 89 17.52 -18.31 20.23
N GLU A 90 17.27 -19.59 20.50
CA GLU A 90 16.04 -20.27 20.04
C GLU A 90 14.78 -19.60 20.58
N HIS A 91 14.79 -19.19 21.85
CA HIS A 91 13.70 -18.45 22.44
C HIS A 91 13.53 -17.05 21.82
N ILE A 92 14.63 -16.33 21.57
CA ILE A 92 14.59 -15.03 20.87
C ILE A 92 14.03 -15.18 19.45
N GLU A 93 14.53 -16.16 18.68
CA GLU A 93 14.10 -16.41 17.31
C GLU A 93 12.61 -16.76 17.25
N TYR A 94 12.13 -17.59 18.17
CA TYR A 94 10.72 -17.92 18.28
C TYR A 94 9.86 -16.68 18.53
N ILE A 95 10.19 -15.89 19.55
CA ILE A 95 9.45 -14.68 19.93
C ILE A 95 9.48 -13.67 18.78
N TYR A 96 10.65 -13.43 18.19
CA TYR A 96 10.82 -12.50 17.07
C TYR A 96 9.98 -12.90 15.85
N SER A 97 9.86 -14.19 15.57
CA SER A 97 9.16 -14.70 14.39
C SER A 97 7.65 -14.86 14.58
N HIS A 98 7.16 -15.00 15.82
CA HIS A 98 5.75 -15.35 16.09
C HIS A 98 4.99 -14.29 16.88
N PHE A 99 5.66 -13.37 17.59
CA PHE A 99 4.99 -12.36 18.42
C PHE A 99 5.07 -10.97 17.79
N PRO A 100 4.22 -10.00 18.20
CA PRO A 100 4.30 -8.65 17.67
C PRO A 100 5.71 -8.06 17.77
N SER A 101 6.06 -7.13 16.88
CA SER A 101 7.35 -6.43 16.98
C SER A 101 7.31 -5.36 18.08
N TRP A 102 7.21 -5.81 19.32
CA TRP A 102 7.24 -4.99 20.54
C TRP A 102 8.62 -5.00 21.16
N HIS A 103 8.93 -3.96 21.95
CA HIS A 103 10.10 -3.96 22.80
C HIS A 103 10.05 -5.11 23.82
N TRP A 104 11.20 -5.68 24.16
CA TRP A 104 11.29 -6.81 25.10
C TRP A 104 10.62 -6.51 26.45
N ASP A 105 10.75 -5.28 26.95
CA ASP A 105 10.12 -4.86 28.21
C ASP A 105 8.60 -5.02 28.24
N LEU A 106 7.93 -4.98 27.09
CA LEU A 106 6.47 -5.21 27.02
C LEU A 106 6.10 -6.68 27.25
N TYR A 107 7.03 -7.60 27.04
CA TYR A 107 6.81 -9.03 27.26
C TYR A 107 7.10 -9.47 28.70
N GLN A 108 7.95 -8.74 29.42
CA GLN A 108 8.39 -9.09 30.77
C GLN A 108 7.23 -9.18 31.77
N LYS A 109 7.35 -10.11 32.72
CA LYS A 109 6.35 -10.34 33.78
C LYS A 109 6.03 -9.06 34.55
N LYS A 110 7.05 -8.27 34.92
CA LYS A 110 6.88 -6.99 35.63
C LYS A 110 5.91 -6.04 34.92
N THR A 111 6.04 -5.87 33.60
CA THR A 111 5.18 -4.98 32.82
C THR A 111 3.76 -5.52 32.70
N ARG A 112 3.62 -6.82 32.44
CA ARG A 112 2.32 -7.50 32.35
C ARG A 112 1.53 -7.41 33.66
N GLU A 113 2.22 -7.56 34.79
CA GLU A 113 1.62 -7.41 36.12
C GLU A 113 1.24 -5.97 36.44
N THR A 114 2.02 -5.00 35.96
CA THR A 114 1.74 -3.57 36.17
C THR A 114 0.54 -3.10 35.35
N ILE A 115 0.50 -3.42 34.05
CA ILE A 115 -0.54 -2.98 33.10
C ILE A 115 -1.56 -4.11 32.88
N ASN A 116 -2.16 -4.57 33.97
CA ASN A 116 -3.19 -5.60 33.92
C ASN A 116 -4.61 -5.00 33.84
N PRO A 117 -5.64 -5.78 33.50
CA PRO A 117 -7.04 -5.34 33.45
C PRO A 117 -7.57 -4.79 34.78
N LYS A 118 -7.10 -5.28 35.94
CA LYS A 118 -7.50 -4.73 37.26
C LYS A 118 -6.96 -3.31 37.45
N PHE A 119 -5.73 -3.04 37.00
CA PHE A 119 -5.15 -1.69 36.98
C PHE A 119 -5.97 -0.76 36.09
N LEU A 120 -6.31 -1.18 34.86
CA LEU A 120 -7.13 -0.39 33.95
C LEU A 120 -8.52 -0.09 34.54
N LEU A 121 -9.17 -1.10 35.14
CA LEU A 121 -10.49 -0.95 35.75
C LEU A 121 -10.47 -0.01 36.96
N SER A 122 -9.45 -0.14 37.82
CA SER A 122 -9.23 0.76 38.96
C SER A 122 -9.02 2.21 38.51
N LEU A 123 -8.16 2.42 37.52
CA LEU A 123 -7.91 3.74 36.95
C LEU A 123 -9.18 4.34 36.33
N TYR A 124 -9.94 3.53 35.58
CA TYR A 124 -11.22 3.93 35.01
C TYR A 124 -12.19 4.45 36.07
N PHE A 125 -12.41 3.71 37.17
CA PHE A 125 -13.38 4.14 38.18
C PHE A 125 -12.94 5.41 38.93
N LYS A 126 -11.63 5.60 39.13
CA LYS A 126 -11.09 6.86 39.68
C LYS A 126 -11.41 8.04 38.77
N ILE A 127 -11.21 7.89 37.46
CA ILE A 127 -11.54 8.89 36.44
C ILE A 127 -13.05 9.11 36.36
N ARG A 128 -13.84 8.04 36.33
CA ARG A 128 -15.31 8.08 36.25
C ARG A 128 -15.91 8.90 37.40
N LYS A 129 -15.42 8.69 38.62
CA LYS A 129 -15.84 9.46 39.81
C LYS A 129 -15.55 10.96 39.65
N ILE A 130 -14.40 11.33 39.07
CA ILE A 130 -14.06 12.74 38.78
C ILE A 130 -15.06 13.32 37.78
N PHE A 131 -15.38 12.58 36.71
CA PHE A 131 -16.35 13.01 35.71
C PHE A 131 -17.75 13.20 36.29
N ASP A 132 -18.24 12.22 37.05
CA ASP A 132 -19.58 12.29 37.63
C ASP A 132 -19.68 13.44 38.66
N ASN A 133 -18.66 13.65 39.50
CA ASN A 133 -18.59 14.79 40.42
C ASN A 133 -18.56 16.13 39.69
N SER A 134 -17.81 16.22 38.60
CA SER A 134 -17.65 17.47 37.83
C SER A 134 -18.95 17.81 37.09
N LYS A 135 -19.63 16.79 36.55
CA LYS A 135 -20.96 16.91 35.94
C LYS A 135 -22.01 17.38 36.95
N GLN A 136 -22.04 16.80 38.14
CA GLN A 136 -22.94 17.23 39.23
C GLN A 136 -22.69 18.68 39.63
N LYS A 137 -21.42 19.09 39.73
CA LYS A 137 -21.01 20.45 40.10
C LYS A 137 -21.04 21.47 38.93
N LYS A 138 -21.35 21.03 37.70
CA LYS A 138 -21.29 21.84 36.47
C LYS A 138 -19.94 22.54 36.27
N ILE A 139 -18.85 21.86 36.63
CA ILE A 139 -17.46 22.35 36.45
C ILE A 139 -16.72 21.47 35.45
N ASN A 140 -15.62 22.01 34.91
CA ASN A 140 -14.72 21.22 34.08
C ASN A 140 -13.99 20.17 34.94
N PRO A 141 -13.90 18.91 34.49
CA PRO A 141 -13.14 17.87 35.19
C PRO A 141 -11.66 18.20 35.27
N HIS A 142 -11.10 18.01 36.46
CA HIS A 142 -9.67 18.12 36.73
C HIS A 142 -9.11 16.74 37.10
N ILE A 143 -8.12 16.27 36.34
CA ILE A 143 -7.40 15.03 36.63
C ILE A 143 -6.33 15.33 37.69
N PRO A 144 -6.42 14.77 38.91
CA PRO A 144 -5.46 15.05 39.95
C PRO A 144 -4.09 14.45 39.62
N HIS A 145 -3.04 15.09 40.14
CA HIS A 145 -1.65 14.71 39.86
C HIS A 145 -1.32 13.25 40.18
N ASN A 146 -1.97 12.66 41.19
CA ASN A 146 -1.76 11.26 41.58
C ASN A 146 -2.23 10.24 40.52
N LEU A 147 -3.00 10.65 39.50
CA LEU A 147 -3.36 9.81 38.36
C LEU A 147 -2.42 10.01 37.16
N ASN A 148 -1.58 11.05 37.15
CA ASN A 148 -0.70 11.36 36.04
C ASN A 148 0.32 10.26 35.78
N GLU A 149 0.83 9.61 36.82
CA GLU A 149 1.79 8.50 36.65
C GLU A 149 1.15 7.31 35.91
N ALA A 150 -0.05 6.92 36.32
CA ALA A 150 -0.81 5.86 35.68
C ALA A 150 -1.18 6.20 34.21
N LEU A 151 -1.54 7.45 33.94
CA LEU A 151 -1.84 7.92 32.58
C LEU A 151 -0.58 8.04 31.72
N ASN A 152 0.54 8.47 32.29
CA ASN A 152 1.83 8.51 31.61
C ASN A 152 2.31 7.10 31.24
N LEU A 153 2.04 6.11 32.09
CA LEU A 153 2.33 4.71 31.78
C LEU A 153 1.53 4.24 30.56
N LEU A 154 0.23 4.52 30.50
CA LEU A 154 -0.59 4.20 29.34
C LEU A 154 -0.21 5.00 28.09
N TYR A 155 0.24 6.24 28.26
CA TYR A 155 0.77 7.05 27.16
C TYR A 155 2.03 6.44 26.55
N ARG A 156 2.98 6.01 27.39
CA ARG A 156 4.20 5.30 26.95
C ARG A 156 3.87 3.98 26.29
N LEU A 157 2.93 3.21 26.86
CA LEU A 157 2.45 1.96 26.27
C LEU A 157 1.87 2.20 24.88
N ASN A 158 1.00 3.20 24.73
CA ASN A 158 0.38 3.54 23.46
C ASN A 158 1.40 3.76 22.33
N TYR A 159 2.50 4.44 22.66
CA TYR A 159 3.61 4.63 21.73
C TYR A 159 4.40 3.32 21.48
N ALA A 160 4.72 2.59 22.55
CA ALA A 160 5.54 1.36 22.49
C ALA A 160 4.88 0.22 21.69
N LEU A 161 3.54 0.16 21.65
CA LEU A 161 2.77 -0.84 20.91
C LEU A 161 2.89 -0.73 19.38
N THR A 162 3.33 0.43 18.87
CA THR A 162 3.33 0.73 17.44
C THR A 162 4.66 1.24 16.90
N ILE A 163 5.50 1.88 17.72
CA ILE A 163 6.78 2.45 17.30
C ILE A 163 7.75 1.37 16.76
N ASN A 164 7.73 0.18 17.35
CA ASN A 164 8.60 -0.92 16.94
C ASN A 164 7.98 -1.79 15.84
N MET A 165 6.78 -1.47 15.34
CA MET A 165 6.27 -2.14 14.13
C MET A 165 7.05 -1.72 12.89
N VAL A 166 7.39 -0.43 12.78
CA VAL A 166 8.10 0.11 11.61
C VAL A 166 9.06 1.24 12.03
N SER A 167 10.30 1.20 11.55
CA SER A 167 11.27 2.28 11.74
C SER A 167 11.52 2.97 10.42
N VAL A 168 11.54 4.30 10.44
CA VAL A 168 11.74 5.15 9.26
C VAL A 168 13.03 5.93 9.47
N ILE A 169 14.04 5.65 8.65
CA ILE A 169 15.35 6.31 8.71
C ILE A 169 15.47 7.21 7.48
N ASN A 170 15.52 8.52 7.70
CA ASN A 170 15.84 9.48 6.65
C ASN A 170 17.35 9.49 6.44
N SER A 171 17.83 9.00 5.31
CA SER A 171 19.26 8.95 4.99
C SER A 171 19.71 10.13 4.13
N GLY A 172 18.79 11.00 3.72
CA GLY A 172 19.11 12.23 2.99
C GLY A 172 19.48 11.98 1.53
N TYR A 173 20.23 12.90 0.92
CA TYR A 173 20.63 12.81 -0.48
C TYR A 173 21.76 11.79 -0.69
N ASN A 174 21.52 10.81 -1.55
CA ASN A 174 22.52 9.81 -1.91
C ASN A 174 23.21 10.21 -3.22
N ASN A 175 24.48 10.64 -3.11
CA ASN A 175 25.31 11.07 -4.23
C ASN A 175 25.51 10.01 -5.32
N GLN A 176 25.38 8.71 -4.99
CA GLN A 176 25.55 7.63 -5.97
C GLN A 176 24.32 7.45 -6.85
N THR A 177 23.12 7.67 -6.31
CA THR A 177 21.86 7.54 -7.04
C THR A 177 21.30 8.89 -7.48
N SER A 178 21.88 10.01 -7.03
CA SER A 178 21.37 11.38 -7.21
C SER A 178 19.91 11.54 -6.77
N LEU A 179 19.51 10.87 -5.68
CA LEU A 179 18.15 10.84 -5.15
C LEU A 179 18.17 10.94 -3.61
N TYR A 180 17.13 11.50 -3.03
CA TYR A 180 16.87 11.44 -1.59
C TYR A 180 16.32 10.06 -1.23
N GLU A 181 16.76 9.50 -0.10
CA GLU A 181 16.34 8.17 0.34
C GLU A 181 15.78 8.14 1.76
N CYS A 182 14.81 7.25 1.94
CA CYS A 182 14.20 6.93 3.21
C CYS A 182 14.10 5.41 3.35
N HIS A 183 14.64 4.84 4.43
CA HIS A 183 14.62 3.42 4.72
C HIS A 183 13.50 3.07 5.69
N ILE A 184 12.67 2.12 5.31
CA ILE A 184 11.59 1.56 6.14
C ILE A 184 12.00 0.15 6.57
N LEU A 185 12.25 0.02 7.87
CA LEU A 185 12.60 -1.25 8.52
C LEU A 185 11.37 -1.83 9.20
N TYR A 186 11.00 -3.06 8.83
CA TYR A 186 9.86 -3.79 9.39
C TYR A 186 10.17 -5.29 9.48
N ASN A 187 9.48 -6.00 10.37
CA ASN A 187 9.61 -7.45 10.44
C ASN A 187 8.76 -8.12 9.36
N LYS A 188 9.42 -8.61 8.30
CA LYS A 188 8.79 -9.31 7.17
C LYS A 188 8.02 -10.58 7.54
N HIS A 189 8.30 -11.18 8.70
CA HIS A 189 7.59 -12.38 9.17
C HIS A 189 6.14 -12.06 9.59
N ASN A 190 5.90 -10.84 10.09
CA ASN A 190 4.61 -10.47 10.70
C ASN A 190 3.90 -9.36 9.92
N THR A 191 4.56 -8.65 9.01
CA THR A 191 4.02 -7.45 8.38
C THR A 191 4.36 -7.40 6.88
N THR A 192 3.41 -6.98 6.04
CA THR A 192 3.66 -6.68 4.62
C THR A 192 4.19 -5.26 4.43
N ARG A 193 4.83 -4.97 3.29
CA ARG A 193 5.30 -3.62 2.93
C ARG A 193 4.18 -2.58 2.94
N ALA A 194 3.05 -2.86 2.27
CA ALA A 194 1.91 -1.95 2.27
C ALA A 194 1.41 -1.63 3.68
N LYS A 195 1.37 -2.64 4.56
CA LYS A 195 1.00 -2.46 5.96
C LYS A 195 2.05 -1.66 6.74
N ALA A 196 3.33 -1.93 6.52
CA ALA A 196 4.42 -1.15 7.10
C ALA A 196 4.31 0.33 6.69
N LEU A 197 4.04 0.61 5.42
CA LEU A 197 3.81 1.96 4.91
C LEU A 197 2.61 2.67 5.55
N ARG A 198 1.47 1.97 5.70
CA ARG A 198 0.30 2.54 6.42
C ARG A 198 0.63 2.90 7.86
N VAL A 199 1.37 2.04 8.56
CA VAL A 199 1.79 2.28 9.95
C VAL A 199 2.78 3.44 10.02
N SER A 200 3.76 3.51 9.12
CA SER A 200 4.70 4.63 9.03
C SER A 200 3.99 5.96 8.78
N LEU A 201 3.03 5.98 7.85
CA LEU A 201 2.24 7.18 7.56
C LEU A 201 1.42 7.63 8.78
N ALA A 202 0.80 6.69 9.50
CA ALA A 202 0.07 7.00 10.73
C ALA A 202 0.99 7.58 11.81
N ASN A 203 2.18 6.99 12.01
CA ASN A 203 3.19 7.50 12.94
C ASN A 203 3.58 8.96 12.64
N ILE A 204 3.81 9.31 11.36
CA ILE A 204 4.19 10.67 10.97
C ILE A 204 3.06 11.67 11.18
N LYS A 205 1.82 11.31 10.81
CA LYS A 205 0.64 12.17 11.00
C LYS A 205 0.25 12.38 12.48
N SER A 206 1.07 11.92 13.43
CA SER A 206 0.76 11.86 14.88
C SER A 206 -0.48 11.03 15.23
N ASN A 207 -1.02 10.28 14.26
CA ASN A 207 -2.17 9.42 14.44
C ASN A 207 -1.70 8.12 15.06
N ASN A 208 -2.07 7.88 16.32
CA ASN A 208 -1.87 6.59 16.99
C ASN A 208 -2.16 5.43 16.03
N PRO A 209 -1.18 4.60 15.59
CA PRO A 209 -1.42 3.58 14.58
C PRO A 209 -2.45 2.52 14.99
N LEU A 210 -2.75 2.38 16.29
CA LEU A 210 -3.89 1.58 16.76
C LEU A 210 -5.25 2.11 16.26
N SER A 211 -5.30 3.35 15.75
CA SER A 211 -6.44 3.91 15.01
C SER A 211 -6.75 3.18 13.70
N LEU A 212 -5.76 2.51 13.12
CA LEU A 212 -5.92 1.72 11.89
C LEU A 212 -6.61 0.37 12.16
N VAL A 213 -6.73 -0.05 13.42
CA VAL A 213 -7.40 -1.31 13.79
C VAL A 213 -8.89 -1.18 13.49
N LYS A 214 -9.40 -2.01 12.58
CA LYS A 214 -10.78 -1.95 12.07
C LYS A 214 -11.84 -1.89 13.18
N HIS A 215 -11.70 -2.76 14.18
CA HIS A 215 -12.63 -2.84 15.32
C HIS A 215 -11.91 -2.43 16.60
N GLN A 216 -11.96 -1.13 16.92
CA GLN A 216 -11.42 -0.63 18.18
C GLN A 216 -12.40 -0.87 19.34
N PRO A 217 -11.92 -1.33 20.51
CA PRO A 217 -12.75 -1.63 21.68
C PRO A 217 -13.71 -0.53 22.13
N LEU A 218 -13.30 0.75 22.10
CA LEU A 218 -14.02 1.91 22.66
C LEU A 218 -14.50 2.92 21.60
N LYS A 219 -14.26 2.69 20.30
CA LYS A 219 -14.72 3.60 19.24
C LYS A 219 -16.23 3.79 19.27
N GLY A 220 -16.66 5.05 19.27
CA GLY A 220 -18.07 5.46 19.35
C GLY A 220 -18.74 5.21 20.71
N LYS A 221 -18.00 4.75 21.73
CA LYS A 221 -18.51 4.52 23.08
C LYS A 221 -18.23 5.72 23.97
N LYS A 222 -19.23 6.13 24.76
CA LYS A 222 -19.08 7.16 25.80
C LYS A 222 -18.40 6.56 27.03
N LEU A 223 -17.85 7.40 27.90
CA LEU A 223 -17.17 6.96 29.12
C LEU A 223 -17.96 5.94 29.96
N PRO A 224 -19.29 6.04 30.17
CA PRO A 224 -20.03 5.00 30.90
C PRO A 224 -19.95 3.61 30.24
N ASP A 225 -19.88 3.53 28.92
CA ASP A 225 -19.90 2.24 28.21
C ASP A 225 -18.53 1.52 28.25
N TRP A 226 -17.46 2.23 28.62
CA TRP A 226 -16.12 1.64 28.73
C TRP A 226 -16.04 0.66 29.91
N GLU A 227 -16.84 0.88 30.96
CA GLU A 227 -16.88 0.03 32.15
C GLU A 227 -17.16 -1.44 31.79
N LYS A 228 -18.08 -1.67 30.86
CA LYS A 228 -18.52 -3.01 30.47
C LYS A 228 -17.42 -3.73 29.69
N VAL A 229 -16.70 -2.98 28.84
CA VAL A 229 -15.55 -3.49 28.08
C VAL A 229 -14.42 -3.88 29.04
N LEU A 230 -14.07 -3.01 30.00
CA LEU A 230 -12.98 -3.24 30.95
C LEU A 230 -13.28 -4.37 31.94
N VAL A 231 -14.52 -4.46 32.46
CA VAL A 231 -14.94 -5.59 33.31
C VAL A 231 -14.91 -6.89 32.53
N THR A 232 -15.37 -6.89 31.27
CA THR A 232 -15.30 -8.09 30.42
C THR A 232 -13.86 -8.51 30.15
N LEU A 233 -12.95 -7.57 29.89
CA LEU A 233 -11.52 -7.85 29.73
C LEU A 233 -10.93 -8.49 30.99
N SER A 234 -11.26 -7.97 32.18
CA SER A 234 -10.83 -8.55 33.45
C SER A 234 -11.39 -9.96 33.68
N CYS A 235 -12.62 -10.22 33.23
CA CYS A 235 -13.24 -11.54 33.28
C CYS A 235 -12.57 -12.55 32.35
N LEU A 236 -12.17 -12.12 31.14
CA LEU A 236 -11.44 -12.97 30.20
C LEU A 236 -10.09 -13.39 30.78
N GLN A 237 -9.36 -12.47 31.41
CA GLN A 237 -8.04 -12.76 31.97
C GLN A 237 -8.11 -13.71 33.19
N SER A 238 -9.19 -13.67 33.97
CA SER A 238 -9.31 -14.55 35.14
C SER A 238 -9.67 -15.99 34.79
N GLY A 239 -10.02 -16.28 33.52
CA GLY A 239 -10.45 -17.62 33.08
C GLY A 239 -11.80 -18.08 33.66
N MET A 240 -12.53 -17.21 34.36
CA MET A 240 -13.79 -17.56 35.02
C MET A 240 -15.00 -17.45 34.08
N SER A 241 -16.10 -18.14 34.42
CA SER A 241 -17.40 -17.86 33.79
C SER A 241 -17.92 -16.47 34.18
N ASN A 242 -18.83 -15.91 33.38
CA ASN A 242 -19.41 -14.59 33.66
C ASN A 242 -20.07 -14.52 35.06
N SER A 243 -20.80 -15.58 35.44
CA SER A 243 -21.49 -15.67 36.72
C SER A 243 -20.54 -15.78 37.91
N GLU A 244 -19.47 -16.58 37.79
CA GLU A 244 -18.46 -16.72 38.85
C GLU A 244 -17.68 -15.43 39.02
N PHE A 245 -17.28 -14.81 37.90
CA PHE A 245 -16.54 -13.56 37.93
C PHE A 245 -17.33 -12.45 38.60
N LEU A 246 -18.61 -12.26 38.25
CA LEU A 246 -19.45 -11.24 38.87
C LEU A 246 -19.62 -11.51 40.37
N LYS A 247 -19.86 -12.76 40.79
CA LYS A 247 -19.96 -13.11 42.22
C LYS A 247 -18.67 -12.80 42.99
N ALA A 248 -17.51 -13.12 42.42
CA ALA A 248 -16.21 -12.94 43.07
C ALA A 248 -15.73 -11.47 43.06
N HIS A 249 -16.01 -10.73 41.99
CA HIS A 249 -15.39 -9.43 41.73
C HIS A 249 -16.33 -8.23 41.81
N LEU A 250 -17.64 -8.39 42.03
CA LEU A 250 -18.58 -7.27 42.22
C LEU A 250 -18.10 -6.30 43.32
N LYS A 251 -17.49 -6.82 44.39
CA LYS A 251 -16.96 -6.00 45.50
C LYS A 251 -15.80 -5.07 45.09
N SER A 252 -15.09 -5.36 44.00
CA SER A 252 -14.03 -4.48 43.47
C SER A 252 -14.58 -3.30 42.65
N ILE A 253 -15.86 -3.33 42.30
CA ILE A 253 -16.56 -2.25 41.61
C ILE A 253 -17.17 -1.31 42.67
N PRO A 254 -17.06 0.02 42.54
CA PRO A 254 -17.73 0.93 43.47
C PRO A 254 -19.25 0.68 43.52
N LYS A 255 -19.82 0.62 44.73
CA LYS A 255 -21.24 0.27 44.98
C LYS A 255 -22.24 1.02 44.11
N MET A 256 -21.99 2.29 43.83
CA MET A 256 -22.85 3.14 43.00
C MET A 256 -23.01 2.64 41.55
N TYR A 257 -22.11 1.78 41.06
CA TYR A 257 -22.15 1.23 39.70
C TYR A 257 -22.60 -0.24 39.64
N TRP A 258 -22.94 -0.87 40.77
CA TRP A 258 -23.32 -2.30 40.81
C TRP A 258 -24.54 -2.63 39.95
N ASN A 259 -25.49 -1.71 39.84
CA ASN A 259 -26.72 -1.92 39.08
C ASN A 259 -26.45 -2.15 37.58
N SER A 260 -25.31 -1.68 37.06
CA SER A 260 -24.88 -1.93 35.68
C SER A 260 -24.45 -3.38 35.41
N TYR A 261 -24.35 -4.22 36.44
CA TYR A 261 -23.73 -5.56 36.37
C TYR A 261 -24.55 -6.66 37.05
N ILE A 262 -25.87 -6.45 37.18
CA ILE A 262 -26.78 -7.43 37.81
C ILE A 262 -26.89 -8.70 36.96
N GLU A 263 -26.73 -8.58 35.64
CA GLU A 263 -26.92 -9.71 34.72
C GLU A 263 -25.62 -10.19 34.05
N PRO A 264 -25.31 -11.49 34.09
CA PRO A 264 -24.20 -12.08 33.34
C PRO A 264 -24.29 -11.92 31.81
N SER A 265 -25.50 -11.66 31.29
CA SER A 265 -25.82 -11.43 29.87
C SER A 265 -25.04 -10.25 29.28
N ILE A 266 -24.78 -9.22 30.10
CA ILE A 266 -24.07 -7.99 29.73
C ILE A 266 -22.64 -8.32 29.28
N LEU A 267 -21.94 -9.20 30.00
CA LEU A 267 -20.58 -9.61 29.66
C LEU A 267 -20.55 -10.47 28.38
N THR A 268 -21.60 -11.25 28.09
CA THR A 268 -21.67 -12.11 26.89
C THR A 268 -21.59 -11.29 25.60
N HIS A 269 -22.33 -10.17 25.51
CA HIS A 269 -22.27 -9.28 24.36
C HIS A 269 -20.86 -8.70 24.16
N HIS A 270 -20.24 -8.23 25.24
CA HIS A 270 -18.92 -7.64 25.20
C HIS A 270 -17.79 -8.66 24.96
N ARG A 271 -17.96 -9.93 25.35
CA ARG A 271 -17.02 -11.01 24.98
C ARG A 271 -16.96 -11.19 23.47
N LYS A 272 -18.11 -11.19 22.79
CA LYS A 272 -18.17 -11.25 21.32
C LYS A 272 -17.51 -10.03 20.67
N HIS A 273 -17.72 -8.84 21.22
CA HIS A 273 -17.06 -7.61 20.76
C HIS A 273 -15.53 -7.69 20.92
N LEU A 274 -15.04 -8.05 22.11
CA LEU A 274 -13.61 -8.21 22.38
C LEU A 274 -12.96 -9.31 21.52
N ALA A 275 -13.67 -10.39 21.21
CA ALA A 275 -13.18 -11.41 20.27
C ALA A 275 -12.98 -10.84 18.85
N LYS A 276 -13.90 -10.00 18.35
CA LYS A 276 -13.73 -9.29 17.07
C LYS A 276 -12.57 -8.30 17.10
N CYS A 277 -12.43 -7.55 18.20
CA CYS A 277 -11.30 -6.66 18.41
C CYS A 277 -9.97 -7.42 18.39
N LYS A 278 -9.88 -8.53 19.12
CA LYS A 278 -8.71 -9.43 19.13
C LYS A 278 -8.34 -9.90 17.72
N ASN A 279 -9.30 -10.40 16.95
CA ASN A 279 -9.03 -10.83 15.57
C ASN A 279 -8.52 -9.67 14.69
N SER A 280 -9.08 -8.48 14.87
CA SER A 280 -8.62 -7.28 14.15
C SER A 280 -7.22 -6.84 14.55
N LEU A 281 -6.88 -6.98 15.85
CA LEU A 281 -5.54 -6.75 16.37
C LEU A 281 -4.56 -7.79 15.82
N LYS A 282 -4.96 -9.06 15.72
CA LYS A 282 -4.16 -10.08 15.03
C LYS A 282 -3.90 -9.70 13.58
N SER A 283 -4.92 -9.33 12.79
CA SER A 283 -4.70 -8.83 11.41
C SER A 283 -3.85 -7.56 11.36
N PHE A 284 -3.85 -6.75 12.43
CA PHE A 284 -3.04 -5.55 12.56
C PHE A 284 -1.58 -5.84 12.95
N TYR A 285 -1.27 -6.91 13.69
CA TYR A 285 0.11 -7.27 14.03
C TYR A 285 0.73 -8.32 13.12
N TYR A 286 -0.11 -9.18 12.55
CA TYR A 286 0.27 -10.31 11.69
C TYR A 286 -0.28 -10.13 10.28
N THR A 287 0.42 -10.67 9.31
CA THR A 287 -0.13 -10.98 7.99
C THR A 287 -0.92 -12.27 8.18
N GLN A 288 -2.25 -12.20 8.28
CA GLN A 288 -3.06 -13.38 8.57
C GLN A 288 -2.75 -14.55 7.61
N ASP A 289 -2.83 -15.74 8.20
CA ASP A 289 -2.69 -17.08 7.64
C ASP A 289 -3.13 -17.23 6.17
N LEU A 290 -2.33 -18.00 5.44
CA LEU A 290 -2.59 -18.52 4.10
C LEU A 290 -3.89 -19.32 3.94
N ASN A 291 -4.74 -19.46 4.96
CA ASN A 291 -5.92 -20.30 4.87
C ASN A 291 -7.12 -19.68 5.60
N THR A 292 -8.26 -19.74 4.92
CA THR A 292 -9.64 -19.50 5.36
C THR A 292 -10.17 -18.05 5.35
N GLU A 293 -11.14 -17.85 4.44
CA GLU A 293 -12.22 -16.84 4.41
C GLU A 293 -12.15 -15.63 3.46
N SER A 294 -11.20 -15.54 2.53
CA SER A 294 -11.32 -14.58 1.40
C SER A 294 -11.35 -15.19 0.00
N SER A 295 -11.09 -16.48 -0.17
CA SER A 295 -10.91 -17.13 -1.48
C SER A 295 -12.17 -17.17 -2.37
N HIS A 296 -13.36 -16.88 -1.84
CA HIS A 296 -14.59 -16.84 -2.65
C HIS A 296 -15.08 -15.45 -3.03
N LYS A 297 -14.49 -14.37 -2.47
CA LYS A 297 -14.74 -12.99 -2.96
C LYS A 297 -13.61 -12.45 -3.81
N THR A 298 -12.38 -12.93 -3.62
CA THR A 298 -11.21 -12.43 -4.35
C THR A 298 -11.24 -12.75 -5.85
N ASN A 299 -11.90 -13.82 -6.30
CA ASN A 299 -11.84 -14.22 -7.72
C ASN A 299 -12.77 -13.42 -8.64
N GLN A 300 -13.86 -12.84 -8.12
CA GLN A 300 -14.75 -11.95 -8.90
C GLN A 300 -14.21 -10.51 -8.93
N ASP A 301 -13.75 -10.00 -7.79
CA ASP A 301 -13.17 -8.65 -7.70
C ASP A 301 -11.84 -8.54 -8.48
N THR A 302 -11.05 -9.61 -8.57
CA THR A 302 -9.82 -9.61 -9.41
C THR A 302 -10.12 -9.61 -10.90
N ALA A 303 -11.18 -10.29 -11.33
CA ALA A 303 -11.49 -10.43 -12.75
C ALA A 303 -11.96 -9.10 -13.37
N GLU A 304 -12.91 -8.45 -12.69
CA GLU A 304 -13.37 -7.11 -13.05
C GLU A 304 -12.23 -6.09 -13.03
N MET A 305 -11.37 -6.16 -12.00
CA MET A 305 -10.21 -5.29 -11.84
C MET A 305 -9.20 -5.49 -12.99
N VAL A 306 -8.91 -6.74 -13.38
CA VAL A 306 -7.98 -7.04 -14.49
C VAL A 306 -8.44 -6.37 -15.79
N VAL A 307 -9.72 -6.47 -16.16
CA VAL A 307 -10.25 -5.82 -17.38
C VAL A 307 -10.16 -4.30 -17.28
N ARG A 308 -10.52 -3.71 -16.14
CA ARG A 308 -10.43 -2.26 -15.91
C ARG A 308 -8.99 -1.77 -16.02
N THR A 309 -8.05 -2.45 -15.37
CA THR A 309 -6.64 -2.11 -15.38
C THR A 309 -6.04 -2.24 -16.78
N THR A 310 -6.39 -3.28 -17.55
CA THR A 310 -5.94 -3.44 -18.94
C THR A 310 -6.40 -2.27 -19.81
N ILE A 311 -7.68 -1.91 -19.74
CA ILE A 311 -8.23 -0.79 -20.50
C ILE A 311 -7.59 0.53 -20.10
N ALA A 312 -7.40 0.76 -18.80
CA ALA A 312 -6.78 1.99 -18.31
C ALA A 312 -5.33 2.15 -18.79
N ASN A 313 -4.54 1.09 -18.75
CA ASN A 313 -3.13 1.12 -19.17
C ASN A 313 -2.98 1.36 -20.68
N LEU A 314 -3.79 0.66 -21.49
CA LEU A 314 -3.77 0.86 -22.95
C LEU A 314 -4.36 2.22 -23.33
N SER A 315 -5.35 2.75 -22.59
CA SER A 315 -5.88 4.10 -22.81
C SER A 315 -4.81 5.19 -22.64
N LYS A 316 -3.89 5.03 -21.69
CA LYS A 316 -2.74 5.93 -21.53
C LYS A 316 -1.77 5.83 -22.71
N ALA A 317 -1.51 4.62 -23.20
CA ALA A 317 -0.68 4.43 -24.39
C ALA A 317 -1.31 5.10 -25.62
N TYR A 318 -2.63 4.99 -25.80
CA TYR A 318 -3.34 5.69 -26.86
C TYR A 318 -3.30 7.20 -26.71
N ALA A 319 -3.41 7.73 -25.50
CA ALA A 319 -3.26 9.17 -25.26
C ALA A 319 -1.88 9.67 -25.72
N ILE A 320 -0.82 8.93 -25.41
CA ILE A 320 0.53 9.23 -25.89
C ILE A 320 0.56 9.17 -27.42
N MET A 321 0.05 8.10 -28.03
CA MET A 321 0.07 7.99 -29.49
C MET A 321 -0.70 9.12 -30.19
N ILE A 322 -1.83 9.56 -29.63
CA ILE A 322 -2.67 10.61 -30.19
C ILE A 322 -2.05 12.00 -29.98
N ASN A 323 -1.56 12.30 -28.77
CA ASN A 323 -0.97 13.60 -28.45
C ASN A 323 0.39 13.82 -29.14
N TYR A 324 1.10 12.74 -29.46
CA TYR A 324 2.35 12.75 -30.21
C TYR A 324 2.17 12.15 -31.61
N SER A 325 1.01 12.36 -32.24
CA SER A 325 0.68 11.71 -33.52
C SER A 325 1.68 12.00 -34.63
N ASP A 326 2.18 13.23 -34.72
CA ASP A 326 3.15 13.63 -35.75
C ASP A 326 4.45 12.84 -35.60
N PHE A 327 4.96 12.74 -34.37
CA PHE A 327 6.11 11.91 -34.02
C PHE A 327 5.86 10.44 -34.36
N ILE A 328 4.71 9.89 -33.99
CA ILE A 328 4.39 8.46 -34.22
C ILE A 328 4.30 8.15 -35.72
N ILE A 329 3.67 9.03 -36.51
CA ILE A 329 3.57 8.91 -37.97
C ILE A 329 4.97 8.94 -38.58
N GLU A 330 5.79 9.91 -38.17
CA GLU A 330 7.14 10.08 -38.68
C GLU A 330 8.04 8.91 -38.30
N LEU A 331 7.95 8.42 -37.06
CA LEU A 331 8.70 7.27 -36.56
C LEU A 331 8.30 6.00 -37.31
N THR A 332 7.01 5.83 -37.56
CA THR A 332 6.48 4.70 -38.34
C THR A 332 6.95 4.79 -39.78
N SER A 333 6.96 5.97 -40.39
CA SER A 333 7.48 6.14 -41.76
C SER A 333 8.97 5.83 -41.83
N PHE A 334 9.75 6.33 -40.87
CA PHE A 334 11.19 6.08 -40.77
C PHE A 334 11.48 4.58 -40.54
N SER A 335 10.73 3.91 -39.66
CA SER A 335 10.90 2.47 -39.41
C SER A 335 10.62 1.61 -40.65
N HIS A 336 9.62 1.98 -41.47
CA HIS A 336 9.35 1.32 -42.75
C HIS A 336 10.48 1.53 -43.76
N ARG A 337 11.08 2.73 -43.82
CA ARG A 337 12.21 2.98 -44.71
C ARG A 337 13.43 2.17 -44.28
N ILE A 338 13.70 2.08 -42.97
CA ILE A 338 14.79 1.24 -42.41
C ILE A 338 14.55 -0.25 -42.63
N LEU A 339 13.29 -0.72 -42.55
CA LEU A 339 12.95 -2.14 -42.70
C LEU A 339 13.51 -2.73 -44.01
N ASN A 340 13.50 -1.95 -45.09
CA ASN A 340 14.05 -2.38 -46.39
C ASN A 340 15.56 -2.64 -46.36
N HIS A 341 16.26 -2.11 -45.36
CA HIS A 341 17.70 -2.22 -45.17
C HIS A 341 18.08 -3.14 -43.99
N LEU A 342 17.10 -3.62 -43.22
CA LEU A 342 17.31 -4.57 -42.12
C LEU A 342 16.74 -5.95 -42.48
N ASN A 343 17.58 -6.99 -42.38
CA ASN A 343 17.20 -8.38 -42.67
C ASN A 343 16.16 -8.98 -41.69
N ASN A 344 15.81 -8.27 -40.61
CA ASN A 344 14.90 -8.78 -39.58
C ASN A 344 14.10 -7.65 -38.92
N LYS A 345 12.76 -7.77 -38.93
CA LYS A 345 11.83 -6.86 -38.25
C LYS A 345 12.16 -6.65 -36.76
N HIS A 346 12.65 -7.69 -36.08
CA HIS A 346 13.03 -7.61 -34.66
C HIS A 346 14.27 -6.75 -34.41
N MET A 347 15.12 -6.56 -35.42
CA MET A 347 16.31 -5.70 -35.31
C MET A 347 15.95 -4.21 -35.35
N ILE A 348 14.79 -3.84 -35.90
CA ILE A 348 14.33 -2.44 -35.93
C ILE A 348 14.19 -1.87 -34.52
N HIS A 349 13.58 -2.63 -33.61
CA HIS A 349 13.39 -2.20 -32.22
C HIS A 349 14.72 -1.91 -31.54
N TYR A 350 15.66 -2.87 -31.65
CA TYR A 350 16.99 -2.75 -31.07
C TYR A 350 17.79 -1.61 -31.72
N PHE A 351 17.71 -1.48 -33.04
CA PHE A 351 18.39 -0.45 -33.81
C PHE A 351 17.91 0.96 -33.47
N LEU A 352 16.60 1.21 -33.43
CA LEU A 352 16.05 2.53 -33.11
C LEU A 352 16.38 2.98 -31.69
N ASN A 353 16.32 2.06 -30.72
CA ASN A 353 16.70 2.36 -29.35
C ASN A 353 18.21 2.61 -29.21
N LYS A 354 19.05 2.01 -30.08
CA LYS A 354 20.51 2.20 -30.06
C LYS A 354 20.92 3.49 -30.76
N ILE A 355 20.42 3.74 -31.96
CA ILE A 355 20.63 4.98 -32.73
C ILE A 355 20.36 6.21 -31.88
N SER A 356 19.32 6.16 -31.07
CA SER A 356 18.91 7.30 -30.29
C SER A 356 19.67 7.52 -28.99
N SER A 357 20.54 6.57 -28.62
CA SER A 357 21.48 6.66 -27.50
C SER A 357 22.89 7.09 -27.92
N THR A 358 23.14 7.15 -29.23
CA THR A 358 24.47 7.40 -29.81
C THR A 358 24.49 8.79 -30.45
N ASP A 359 25.58 9.55 -30.25
CA ASP A 359 25.75 10.85 -30.91
C ASP A 359 26.15 10.67 -32.39
N ILE A 360 25.14 10.44 -33.24
CA ILE A 360 25.28 10.16 -34.67
C ILE A 360 25.83 11.37 -35.44
N SER A 361 25.86 12.56 -34.83
CA SER A 361 26.45 13.76 -35.45
C SER A 361 27.98 13.67 -35.56
N THR A 362 28.61 12.75 -34.81
CA THR A 362 30.06 12.60 -34.76
C THR A 362 30.55 11.38 -35.55
N LYS A 363 31.77 11.45 -36.12
CA LYS A 363 32.45 10.30 -36.76
C LYS A 363 32.59 9.09 -35.83
N HIS A 364 32.55 9.31 -34.51
CA HIS A 364 32.65 8.26 -33.50
C HIS A 364 31.32 7.56 -33.21
N GLY A 365 30.18 8.23 -33.36
CA GLY A 365 28.86 7.61 -33.17
C GLY A 365 28.54 6.51 -34.20
N TYR A 366 29.07 6.61 -35.42
CA TYR A 366 28.94 5.55 -36.41
C TYR A 366 29.75 4.29 -36.05
N ALA A 367 30.87 4.43 -35.34
CA ALA A 367 31.74 3.31 -34.96
C ALA A 367 31.11 2.37 -33.92
N GLU A 368 30.24 2.89 -33.03
CA GLU A 368 29.49 2.06 -32.06
C GLU A 368 28.37 1.22 -32.69
N LEU A 369 28.02 1.54 -33.93
CA LEU A 369 27.04 0.84 -34.74
C LEU A 369 27.68 -0.16 -35.73
N ASP A 370 29.02 -0.21 -35.80
CA ASP A 370 29.78 -1.03 -36.77
C ASP A 370 29.47 -2.53 -36.65
N ASP A 371 29.16 -3.03 -35.45
CA ASP A 371 28.82 -4.44 -35.20
C ASP A 371 27.41 -4.84 -35.68
N LEU A 372 26.57 -3.88 -36.06
CA LEU A 372 25.14 -4.10 -36.35
C LEU A 372 24.71 -3.67 -37.75
N ILE A 373 25.58 -2.95 -38.47
CA ILE A 373 25.21 -2.20 -39.67
C ILE A 373 26.15 -2.57 -40.82
N ASN A 374 25.61 -3.21 -41.87
CA ASN A 374 26.31 -3.34 -43.16
C ASN A 374 26.55 -1.96 -43.80
N ILE A 375 27.58 -1.82 -44.64
CA ILE A 375 27.99 -0.55 -45.29
C ILE A 375 26.79 0.22 -45.89
N ASP A 376 25.82 -0.49 -46.49
CA ASP A 376 24.62 0.09 -47.11
C ASP A 376 23.69 0.82 -46.11
N LEU A 377 23.60 0.35 -44.87
CA LEU A 377 22.72 0.93 -43.85
C LEU A 377 23.35 2.17 -43.19
N LYS A 378 24.69 2.29 -43.15
CA LYS A 378 25.37 3.54 -42.72
C LYS A 378 25.13 4.66 -43.73
N GLU A 379 25.25 4.33 -45.02
CA GLU A 379 25.01 5.30 -46.09
C GLU A 379 23.53 5.71 -46.13
N PHE A 380 22.60 4.76 -45.91
CA PHE A 380 21.18 5.07 -45.75
C PHE A 380 20.90 6.03 -44.59
N ILE A 381 21.45 5.80 -43.38
CA ILE A 381 21.28 6.73 -42.24
C ILE A 381 21.84 8.12 -42.57
N ARG A 382 22.96 8.18 -43.29
CA ARG A 382 23.55 9.45 -43.74
C ARG A 382 22.63 10.22 -44.68
N ILE A 383 21.97 9.51 -45.61
CA ILE A 383 20.98 10.08 -46.54
C ILE A 383 19.71 10.51 -45.80
N GLU A 384 19.26 9.72 -44.83
CA GLU A 384 18.03 9.95 -44.03
C GLU A 384 18.26 10.77 -42.77
N TYR A 385 19.45 11.34 -42.58
CA TYR A 385 19.83 12.06 -41.36
C TYR A 385 18.87 13.22 -41.07
N GLN A 386 18.33 13.88 -42.10
CA GLN A 386 17.33 14.93 -41.91
C GLN A 386 16.04 14.41 -41.27
N ALA A 387 15.55 13.23 -41.69
CA ALA A 387 14.37 12.61 -41.11
C ALA A 387 14.65 12.11 -39.68
N LEU A 388 15.83 11.55 -39.43
CA LEU A 388 16.26 11.17 -38.09
C LEU A 388 16.42 12.39 -37.16
N SER A 389 17.00 13.48 -37.66
CA SER A 389 17.16 14.74 -36.92
C SER A 389 15.81 15.36 -36.58
N SER A 390 14.83 15.25 -37.49
CA SER A 390 13.45 15.67 -37.23
C SER A 390 12.83 14.81 -36.13
N LEU A 391 13.00 13.49 -36.16
CA LEU A 391 12.57 12.60 -35.08
C LEU A 391 13.22 12.90 -33.73
N LEU A 392 14.53 13.16 -33.72
CA LEU A 392 15.27 13.54 -32.52
C LEU A 392 14.88 14.92 -31.97
N SER A 393 14.25 15.77 -32.79
CA SER A 393 13.75 17.08 -32.35
C SER A 393 12.45 16.99 -31.55
N TYR A 394 11.70 15.90 -31.66
CA TYR A 394 10.57 15.66 -30.77
C TYR A 394 11.09 15.35 -29.37
N ASN A 395 10.58 16.08 -28.37
CA ASN A 395 10.91 15.86 -26.96
C ASN A 395 10.24 14.57 -26.43
N PHE A 396 10.64 13.43 -26.98
CA PHE A 396 10.06 12.11 -26.69
C PHE A 396 11.18 11.10 -26.38
N PRO A 397 11.13 10.41 -25.22
CA PRO A 397 12.22 9.53 -24.81
C PRO A 397 12.51 8.43 -25.82
N SER A 398 13.75 8.39 -26.27
CA SER A 398 14.11 7.60 -27.43
C SER A 398 14.29 6.10 -27.19
N THR A 399 14.47 5.74 -25.92
CA THR A 399 14.54 4.36 -25.43
C THR A 399 13.24 3.56 -25.57
N CYS A 400 12.12 4.21 -25.93
CA CYS A 400 10.84 3.54 -26.14
C CYS A 400 10.30 3.59 -27.56
N TRP A 401 10.99 4.24 -28.49
CA TRP A 401 10.52 4.39 -29.87
C TRP A 401 10.15 3.04 -30.48
N GLY A 402 11.00 2.04 -30.27
CA GLY A 402 10.76 0.69 -30.78
C GLY A 402 9.47 0.03 -30.27
N TYR A 403 8.88 0.43 -29.14
CA TYR A 403 7.64 -0.19 -28.64
C TYR A 403 6.38 0.31 -29.36
N PHE A 404 6.41 1.53 -29.91
CA PHE A 404 5.26 2.11 -30.60
C PHE A 404 5.10 1.62 -32.05
N ILE A 405 6.13 0.98 -32.59
CA ILE A 405 6.18 0.51 -33.98
C ILE A 405 6.27 -1.02 -34.12
N ILE A 406 6.41 -1.76 -33.02
CA ILE A 406 6.31 -3.23 -33.09
C ILE A 406 4.86 -3.57 -33.42
N ASP A 407 4.68 -4.15 -34.61
CA ASP A 407 3.39 -4.67 -35.08
C ASP A 407 2.75 -5.53 -33.98
N GLY A 408 1.55 -5.14 -33.53
CA GLY A 408 0.77 -5.90 -32.55
C GLY A 408 1.16 -5.70 -31.08
N PHE A 409 2.24 -4.96 -30.77
CA PHE A 409 2.62 -4.70 -29.37
C PHE A 409 1.65 -3.76 -28.67
N ILE A 410 1.18 -2.69 -29.32
CA ILE A 410 0.03 -1.93 -28.83
C ILE A 410 -1.13 -2.27 -29.75
N PRO A 411 -2.15 -3.01 -29.30
CA PRO A 411 -3.28 -3.34 -30.15
C PRO A 411 -4.01 -2.06 -30.57
N PRO A 412 -4.51 -1.92 -31.80
CA PRO A 412 -5.33 -0.77 -32.17
C PRO A 412 -6.53 -0.59 -31.23
N PRO A 413 -6.96 0.64 -30.90
CA PRO A 413 -8.07 0.86 -29.97
C PRO A 413 -9.37 0.15 -30.38
N MET A 414 -9.61 0.00 -31.70
CA MET A 414 -10.74 -0.76 -32.23
C MET A 414 -10.70 -2.25 -31.86
N LYS A 415 -9.51 -2.85 -31.79
CA LYS A 415 -9.34 -4.23 -31.36
C LYS A 415 -9.70 -4.38 -29.87
N LEU A 416 -9.19 -3.48 -29.03
CA LEU A 416 -9.53 -3.45 -27.60
C LEU A 416 -11.03 -3.20 -27.36
N LEU A 417 -11.66 -2.34 -28.18
CA LEU A 417 -13.09 -2.07 -28.09
C LEU A 417 -13.93 -3.30 -28.47
N ALA A 418 -13.57 -4.01 -29.55
CA ALA A 418 -14.25 -5.25 -29.94
C ALA A 418 -14.19 -6.30 -28.83
N GLU A 419 -13.03 -6.46 -28.21
CA GLU A 419 -12.84 -7.37 -27.08
C GLU A 419 -13.65 -6.94 -25.85
N TYR A 420 -13.68 -5.64 -25.54
CA TYR A 420 -14.50 -5.10 -24.47
C TYR A 420 -16.01 -5.38 -24.68
N VAL A 421 -16.51 -5.18 -25.90
CA VAL A 421 -17.90 -5.45 -26.25
C VAL A 421 -18.21 -6.94 -26.15
N SER A 422 -17.32 -7.80 -26.62
CA SER A 422 -17.42 -9.27 -26.50
C SER A 422 -17.57 -9.71 -25.03
N ILE A 423 -16.75 -9.17 -24.11
CA ILE A 423 -16.88 -9.42 -22.66
C ILE A 423 -18.24 -8.96 -22.14
N LYS A 424 -18.63 -7.73 -22.49
CA LYS A 424 -19.87 -7.12 -22.03
C LYS A 424 -21.08 -7.96 -22.41
N GLU A 425 -21.07 -8.54 -23.61
CA GLU A 425 -22.13 -9.44 -24.09
C GLU A 425 -22.13 -10.78 -23.34
N LYS A 426 -20.97 -11.41 -23.16
CA LYS A 426 -20.83 -12.70 -22.43
C LYS A 426 -21.29 -12.61 -20.97
N CYS A 427 -21.20 -11.42 -20.36
CA CYS A 427 -21.63 -11.17 -18.98
C CYS A 427 -23.04 -10.55 -18.87
N ASN A 428 -23.89 -10.68 -19.88
CA ASN A 428 -25.26 -10.13 -19.89
C ASN A 428 -25.32 -8.63 -19.51
N LYS A 429 -24.34 -7.85 -19.97
CA LYS A 429 -24.19 -6.41 -19.69
C LYS A 429 -23.99 -6.08 -18.19
N LYS A 430 -23.70 -7.08 -17.34
CA LYS A 430 -23.40 -6.94 -15.90
C LYS A 430 -22.02 -7.49 -15.59
N PHE A 431 -21.00 -6.62 -15.62
CA PHE A 431 -19.61 -6.99 -15.30
C PHE A 431 -19.41 -7.53 -13.88
N SER A 432 -20.30 -7.24 -12.94
CA SER A 432 -20.29 -7.83 -11.58
C SER A 432 -20.56 -9.35 -11.56
N SER A 433 -20.94 -9.94 -12.70
CA SER A 433 -21.17 -11.39 -12.84
C SER A 433 -19.98 -12.15 -13.46
N LEU A 434 -18.89 -11.43 -13.76
CA LEU A 434 -17.75 -11.94 -14.51
C LEU A 434 -16.93 -12.92 -13.65
N LYS A 435 -16.76 -14.16 -14.13
CA LYS A 435 -16.01 -15.23 -13.45
C LYS A 435 -14.58 -15.34 -14.01
N HIS A 436 -13.64 -15.79 -13.17
CA HIS A 436 -12.24 -15.98 -13.57
C HIS A 436 -12.04 -16.88 -14.80
N GLU A 437 -12.78 -17.99 -14.88
CA GLU A 437 -12.77 -18.92 -16.03
C GLU A 437 -13.21 -18.26 -17.35
N GLN A 438 -14.01 -17.19 -17.27
CA GLN A 438 -14.42 -16.41 -18.44
C GLN A 438 -13.33 -15.42 -18.89
N ILE A 439 -12.37 -15.09 -18.02
CA ILE A 439 -11.15 -14.35 -18.35
C ILE A 439 -10.05 -15.26 -18.88
N GLU A 440 -9.88 -16.45 -18.31
CA GLU A 440 -8.84 -17.39 -18.75
C GLU A 440 -9.02 -17.81 -20.22
N ASN A 441 -10.27 -17.99 -20.66
CA ASN A 441 -10.62 -18.24 -22.07
C ASN A 441 -10.63 -16.97 -22.95
N PHE A 442 -10.40 -15.79 -22.36
CA PHE A 442 -10.43 -14.47 -23.00
C PHE A 442 -9.02 -13.94 -23.30
N LYS A 443 -7.97 -14.67 -22.94
CA LYS A 443 -6.60 -14.29 -23.27
C LYS A 443 -6.35 -14.42 -24.78
N GLU A 444 -6.58 -13.36 -25.56
CA GLU A 444 -5.51 -13.01 -26.50
C GLU A 444 -4.32 -12.64 -25.61
N GLU A 445 -3.45 -13.61 -25.37
CA GLU A 445 -2.27 -13.51 -24.50
C GLU A 445 -1.51 -12.21 -24.74
N SER A 446 -1.46 -11.79 -26.02
CA SER A 446 -0.88 -10.54 -26.48
C SER A 446 -1.48 -9.27 -25.84
N ILE A 447 -2.81 -9.09 -25.70
CA ILE A 447 -3.37 -7.81 -25.18
C ILE A 447 -3.00 -7.61 -23.71
N TYR A 448 -3.03 -8.69 -22.94
CA TYR A 448 -2.68 -8.67 -21.52
C TYR A 448 -1.17 -8.50 -21.31
N GLU A 449 -0.36 -9.23 -22.07
CA GLU A 449 1.09 -9.08 -22.08
C GLU A 449 1.50 -7.66 -22.47
N SER A 450 0.91 -7.12 -23.54
CA SER A 450 1.08 -5.74 -23.99
C SER A 450 0.70 -4.74 -22.92
N SER A 451 -0.45 -4.91 -22.25
CA SER A 451 -0.84 -4.03 -21.16
C SER A 451 0.14 -4.10 -19.98
N SER A 452 0.63 -5.29 -19.62
CA SER A 452 1.57 -5.49 -18.53
C SER A 452 2.95 -4.90 -18.85
N ALA A 453 3.44 -5.15 -20.07
CA ALA A 453 4.68 -4.59 -20.59
C ALA A 453 4.59 -3.06 -20.72
N MET A 454 3.44 -2.53 -21.14
CA MET A 454 3.20 -1.09 -21.24
C MET A 454 3.26 -0.42 -19.86
N VAL A 455 2.77 -1.05 -18.79
CA VAL A 455 2.97 -0.54 -17.44
C VAL A 455 4.45 -0.37 -17.13
N ASN A 456 5.28 -1.35 -17.49
CA ASN A 456 6.71 -1.27 -17.28
C ASN A 456 7.39 -0.20 -18.16
N ILE A 457 6.95 -0.04 -19.42
CA ILE A 457 7.48 0.99 -20.35
C ILE A 457 7.09 2.39 -19.87
N LEU A 458 5.81 2.61 -19.56
CA LEU A 458 5.33 3.86 -18.95
C LEU A 458 6.09 4.16 -17.65
N ARG A 459 6.28 3.14 -16.78
CA ARG A 459 7.00 3.29 -15.51
C ARG A 459 8.49 3.57 -15.68
N THR A 460 9.15 3.02 -16.69
CA THR A 460 10.62 3.10 -16.84
C THR A 460 11.04 4.29 -17.69
N VAL A 461 10.27 4.59 -18.74
CA VAL A 461 10.68 5.54 -19.79
C VAL A 461 10.03 6.89 -19.63
N PHE A 462 8.76 6.89 -19.21
CA PHE A 462 8.10 8.12 -18.82
C PHE A 462 8.35 8.41 -17.35
N GLN A 463 9.27 7.78 -16.63
CA GLN A 463 9.56 8.16 -15.23
C GLN A 463 9.95 9.65 -15.05
N PRO A 464 10.57 10.35 -16.02
CA PRO A 464 10.75 11.81 -15.94
C PRO A 464 9.48 12.62 -16.29
N ILE A 465 8.57 12.03 -17.06
CA ILE A 465 7.36 12.68 -17.65
C ILE A 465 6.09 12.33 -16.86
N LEU A 466 6.02 11.15 -16.26
CA LEU A 466 5.16 10.73 -15.16
C LEU A 466 6.00 10.99 -13.92
N PRO A 467 5.73 12.03 -13.12
CA PRO A 467 6.61 12.46 -12.04
C PRO A 467 7.22 11.26 -11.27
N SER A 468 8.54 11.10 -11.41
CA SER A 468 9.41 10.07 -10.81
C SER A 468 9.47 10.28 -9.30
N TRP A 469 8.37 10.06 -8.61
CA TRP A 469 8.35 10.47 -7.22
C TRP A 469 8.88 9.35 -6.32
N ILE A 470 8.75 8.06 -6.71
CA ILE A 470 9.12 6.92 -5.84
C ILE A 470 9.70 5.72 -6.60
N MET A 471 10.93 5.31 -6.26
CA MET A 471 11.48 3.98 -6.58
C MET A 471 11.53 3.11 -5.33
N LEU A 472 11.27 1.80 -5.48
CA LEU A 472 11.25 0.82 -4.39
C LEU A 472 12.28 -0.28 -4.63
N LYS A 473 13.29 -0.38 -3.75
CA LYS A 473 14.29 -1.46 -3.81
C LYS A 473 13.94 -2.59 -2.85
N THR A 474 13.89 -3.81 -3.38
CA THR A 474 13.58 -5.03 -2.61
C THR A 474 14.83 -5.60 -1.94
N THR A 475 15.21 -4.99 -0.81
CA THR A 475 16.19 -5.53 0.14
C THR A 475 15.47 -5.94 1.44
N PRO A 476 16.14 -6.57 2.44
CA PRO A 476 15.54 -6.81 3.76
C PRO A 476 15.02 -5.53 4.45
N SER A 477 15.50 -4.36 4.01
CA SER A 477 14.91 -3.04 4.20
C SER A 477 14.19 -2.57 2.93
N PHE A 478 13.11 -1.82 3.10
CA PHE A 478 12.41 -1.17 2.01
C PHE A 478 12.90 0.26 1.87
N THR A 479 13.51 0.62 0.73
CA THR A 479 14.00 1.99 0.49
C THR A 479 13.06 2.72 -0.47
N VAL A 480 12.64 3.91 -0.08
CA VAL A 480 11.85 4.86 -0.88
C VAL A 480 12.79 5.94 -1.38
N TYR A 481 12.91 6.11 -2.69
CA TYR A 481 13.72 7.16 -3.31
C TYR A 481 12.86 8.27 -3.91
N ASP A 482 13.27 9.53 -3.79
CA ASP A 482 12.61 10.67 -4.42
C ASP A 482 13.64 11.69 -4.95
N LYS A 483 13.30 12.41 -6.02
CA LYS A 483 14.20 13.38 -6.67
C LYS A 483 14.13 14.77 -6.03
N ASP A 484 12.96 15.14 -5.50
CA ASP A 484 12.60 16.52 -5.16
C ASP A 484 12.65 16.85 -3.66
N ASN A 485 13.24 15.98 -2.84
CA ASN A 485 13.25 16.08 -1.37
C ASN A 485 11.85 16.27 -0.79
N LEU A 486 10.92 15.41 -1.20
CA LEU A 486 9.53 15.46 -0.78
C LEU A 486 9.42 15.31 0.74
N ASP A 487 8.44 16.01 1.32
CA ASP A 487 8.09 15.81 2.72
C ASP A 487 7.77 14.34 3.00
N MET A 488 8.14 13.86 4.18
CA MET A 488 8.10 12.45 4.51
C MET A 488 6.67 11.88 4.48
N GLU A 489 5.67 12.67 4.85
CA GLU A 489 4.27 12.26 4.75
C GLU A 489 3.88 12.02 3.28
N VAL A 490 4.20 12.96 2.40
CA VAL A 490 3.91 12.87 0.96
C VAL A 490 4.64 11.69 0.34
N LYS A 491 5.92 11.54 0.65
CA LYS A 491 6.78 10.43 0.22
C LYS A 491 6.22 9.06 0.64
N LEU A 492 5.83 8.88 1.90
CA LEU A 492 5.26 7.61 2.35
C LEU A 492 3.85 7.35 1.79
N ASN A 493 3.03 8.38 1.64
CA ASN A 493 1.69 8.26 1.09
C ASN A 493 1.71 7.82 -0.37
N LEU A 494 2.64 8.37 -1.15
CA LEU A 494 2.88 7.94 -2.52
C LEU A 494 3.49 6.53 -2.55
N ALA A 495 4.43 6.18 -1.66
CA ALA A 495 5.01 4.82 -1.65
C ALA A 495 3.93 3.79 -1.34
N LEU A 496 3.01 4.13 -0.43
CA LEU A 496 1.83 3.33 -0.13
C LEU A 496 0.90 3.21 -1.34
N THR A 497 0.62 4.33 -2.00
CA THR A 497 -0.18 4.37 -3.24
C THR A 497 0.46 3.48 -4.31
N PHE A 498 1.79 3.43 -4.41
CA PHE A 498 2.51 2.58 -5.35
C PHE A 498 2.40 1.10 -4.97
N GLU A 499 2.69 0.75 -3.71
CA GLU A 499 2.62 -0.63 -3.20
C GLU A 499 1.18 -1.19 -3.22
N GLU A 500 0.17 -0.34 -3.12
CA GLU A 500 -1.24 -0.71 -3.26
C GLU A 500 -1.71 -0.72 -4.72
N GLY A 501 -0.84 -0.42 -5.69
CA GLY A 501 -1.20 -0.35 -7.12
C GLY A 501 -2.15 0.82 -7.46
N ARG A 502 -2.25 1.83 -6.59
CA ARG A 502 -3.13 3.00 -6.71
C ARG A 502 -2.48 4.18 -7.43
N PHE A 503 -1.25 4.06 -7.94
CA PHE A 503 -0.61 5.04 -8.81
C PHE A 503 -1.24 4.98 -10.21
N ASN A 504 -2.52 5.30 -10.27
CA ASN A 504 -3.28 5.44 -11.49
C ASN A 504 -3.82 6.86 -11.52
N ILE A 505 -3.29 7.67 -12.45
CA ILE A 505 -3.98 8.85 -12.97
C ILE A 505 -5.43 8.43 -13.21
N ASN A 506 -6.36 9.08 -12.49
CA ASN A 506 -7.77 8.74 -12.26
C ASN A 506 -8.52 8.02 -13.42
N LEU A 507 -8.28 6.72 -13.59
CA LEU A 507 -9.12 5.78 -14.34
C LEU A 507 -9.53 4.56 -13.49
N ASP A 508 -8.83 4.31 -12.38
CA ASP A 508 -9.11 3.27 -11.40
C ASP A 508 -10.04 3.72 -10.27
N ASN A 509 -10.60 4.92 -10.37
CA ASN A 509 -11.60 5.36 -9.41
C ASN A 509 -12.82 4.43 -9.55
N PRO A 510 -13.28 3.74 -8.49
CA PRO A 510 -14.48 2.90 -8.55
C PRO A 510 -15.75 3.66 -9.00
N SER A 511 -15.67 5.00 -9.14
CA SER A 511 -16.67 5.87 -9.73
C SER A 511 -16.70 5.89 -11.27
N PHE A 512 -15.68 5.38 -11.98
CA PHE A 512 -15.75 5.20 -13.44
C PHE A 512 -16.56 3.94 -13.75
N SER A 513 -17.85 4.14 -14.06
CA SER A 513 -18.70 3.07 -14.55
C SER A 513 -18.17 2.51 -15.86
N PHE A 514 -18.35 1.21 -16.10
CA PHE A 514 -18.03 0.55 -17.38
C PHE A 514 -18.58 1.28 -18.62
N VAL A 515 -19.73 1.93 -18.50
CA VAL A 515 -20.31 2.78 -19.56
C VAL A 515 -19.36 3.91 -19.96
N LYS A 516 -18.68 4.55 -19.01
CA LYS A 516 -17.71 5.60 -19.28
C LYS A 516 -16.42 5.08 -19.91
N LEU A 517 -16.00 3.85 -19.55
CA LEU A 517 -14.84 3.20 -20.18
C LEU A 517 -15.11 2.88 -21.65
N GLU A 518 -16.31 2.39 -21.95
CA GLU A 518 -16.76 2.15 -23.33
C GLU A 518 -16.82 3.44 -24.14
N GLU A 519 -17.39 4.51 -23.57
CA GLU A 519 -17.43 5.83 -24.21
C GLU A 519 -16.01 6.37 -24.47
N LEU A 520 -15.11 6.26 -23.48
CA LEU A 520 -13.71 6.64 -23.63
C LEU A 520 -13.03 5.85 -24.76
N LEU A 521 -13.19 4.52 -24.82
CA LEU A 521 -12.60 3.68 -25.87
C LEU A 521 -13.12 4.03 -27.26
N ILE A 522 -14.43 4.29 -27.40
CA ILE A 522 -15.02 4.75 -28.66
C ILE A 522 -14.38 6.08 -29.09
N GLY A 523 -14.23 7.02 -28.15
CA GLY A 523 -13.61 8.32 -28.42
C GLY A 523 -12.14 8.21 -28.79
N LEU A 524 -11.36 7.41 -28.06
CA LEU A 524 -9.95 7.16 -28.35
C LEU A 524 -9.77 6.46 -29.69
N ALA A 525 -10.64 5.51 -30.05
CA ALA A 525 -10.62 4.87 -31.37
C ALA A 525 -10.90 5.86 -32.50
N TYR A 526 -11.86 6.77 -32.32
CA TYR A 526 -12.13 7.84 -33.28
C TYR A 526 -10.92 8.77 -33.44
N GLN A 527 -10.36 9.26 -32.32
CA GLN A 527 -9.21 10.17 -32.35
C GLN A 527 -7.97 9.49 -32.93
N TYR A 528 -7.69 8.24 -32.57
CA TYR A 528 -6.61 7.45 -33.15
C TYR A 528 -6.75 7.32 -34.67
N GLN A 529 -7.95 6.95 -35.14
CA GLN A 529 -8.20 6.81 -36.57
C GLN A 529 -8.05 8.15 -37.30
N ASN A 530 -8.52 9.24 -36.70
CA ASN A 530 -8.49 10.58 -37.30
C ASN A 530 -7.11 11.27 -37.21
N SER A 531 -6.29 10.94 -36.22
CA SER A 531 -4.96 11.55 -36.05
C SER A 531 -3.84 10.74 -36.70
N ILE A 532 -3.95 9.41 -36.75
CA ILE A 532 -2.84 8.53 -37.16
C ILE A 532 -3.12 7.79 -38.47
N ILE A 533 -4.32 7.24 -38.67
CA ILE A 533 -4.60 6.33 -39.80
C ILE A 533 -5.16 7.06 -41.02
N THR A 534 -6.19 7.87 -40.83
CA THR A 534 -6.91 8.55 -41.91
C THR A 534 -7.24 9.98 -41.46
N PRO A 535 -6.31 10.92 -41.69
CA PRO A 535 -6.53 12.33 -41.39
C PRO A 535 -7.82 12.85 -42.02
N LYS A 536 -8.63 13.56 -41.22
CA LYS A 536 -9.93 14.15 -41.62
C LYS A 536 -11.04 13.12 -41.88
N LEU A 537 -11.09 12.05 -41.08
CA LEU A 537 -12.19 11.08 -41.12
C LEU A 537 -13.50 11.70 -40.60
N SER A 538 -14.56 11.65 -41.42
CA SER A 538 -15.89 12.10 -40.98
C SER A 538 -16.49 11.12 -39.97
N MET A 539 -17.32 11.64 -39.06
CA MET A 539 -18.01 10.82 -38.06
C MET A 539 -18.85 9.72 -38.71
N ASP A 540 -19.55 10.03 -39.80
CA ASP A 540 -20.41 9.07 -40.50
C ASP A 540 -19.62 7.89 -41.08
N LYS A 541 -18.41 8.14 -41.59
CA LYS A 541 -17.53 7.07 -42.09
C LYS A 541 -16.99 6.21 -40.94
N PHE A 542 -16.65 6.83 -39.80
CA PHE A 542 -16.21 6.08 -38.64
C PHE A 542 -17.32 5.24 -38.02
N MET A 543 -18.57 5.72 -38.03
CA MET A 543 -19.73 4.97 -37.55
C MET A 543 -19.87 3.62 -38.26
N THR A 544 -19.69 3.57 -39.58
CA THR A 544 -19.73 2.30 -40.34
C THR A 544 -18.67 1.31 -39.87
N THR A 545 -17.48 1.78 -39.54
CA THR A 545 -16.41 0.92 -38.99
C THR A 545 -16.72 0.51 -37.55
N LEU A 546 -17.27 1.42 -36.75
CA LEU A 546 -17.61 1.21 -35.35
C LEU A 546 -18.75 0.19 -35.17
N ASP A 547 -19.75 0.22 -36.06
CA ASP A 547 -20.88 -0.70 -36.05
C ASP A 547 -20.44 -2.17 -36.22
N SER A 548 -19.31 -2.42 -36.89
CA SER A 548 -18.77 -3.79 -37.03
C SER A 548 -18.36 -4.44 -35.70
N CYS A 549 -18.13 -3.66 -34.64
CA CYS A 549 -17.79 -4.16 -33.32
C CYS A 549 -19.01 -4.56 -32.47
N TYR A 550 -20.23 -4.28 -32.93
CA TYR A 550 -21.45 -4.45 -32.14
C TYR A 550 -22.49 -5.28 -32.91
N LYS A 551 -23.28 -6.08 -32.19
CA LYS A 551 -24.39 -6.84 -32.79
C LYS A 551 -25.53 -5.95 -33.30
N GLU A 552 -25.71 -4.80 -32.67
CA GLU A 552 -26.73 -3.81 -33.02
C GLU A 552 -26.05 -2.48 -33.36
N PRO A 553 -26.56 -1.73 -34.36
CA PRO A 553 -26.00 -0.44 -34.74
C PRO A 553 -25.96 0.53 -33.56
N ILE A 554 -24.87 1.26 -33.43
CA ILE A 554 -24.71 2.22 -32.34
C ILE A 554 -25.40 3.53 -32.70
N ASN A 555 -26.06 4.15 -31.72
CA ASN A 555 -26.59 5.50 -31.89
C ASN A 555 -25.45 6.55 -31.96
N ASN A 556 -25.51 7.44 -32.95
CA ASN A 556 -24.68 8.65 -33.09
C ASN A 556 -24.46 9.43 -31.78
N GLY A 557 -25.46 9.46 -30.89
CA GLY A 557 -25.35 10.09 -29.58
C GLY A 557 -24.25 9.49 -28.68
N LYS A 558 -24.00 8.18 -28.79
CA LYS A 558 -22.94 7.48 -28.04
C LYS A 558 -21.55 7.83 -28.58
N LEU A 559 -21.38 7.90 -29.90
CA LEU A 559 -20.13 8.37 -30.52
C LEU A 559 -19.82 9.82 -30.12
N LYS A 560 -20.82 10.72 -30.13
CA LYS A 560 -20.65 12.11 -29.67
C LYS A 560 -20.19 12.20 -28.21
N ARG A 561 -20.78 11.41 -27.31
CA ARG A 561 -20.35 11.35 -25.90
C ARG A 561 -18.94 10.77 -25.75
N GLY A 562 -18.63 9.70 -26.49
CA GLY A 562 -17.31 9.10 -26.48
C GLY A 562 -16.23 10.08 -26.94
N LYS A 563 -16.47 10.78 -28.05
CA LYS A 563 -15.58 11.85 -28.54
C LYS A 563 -15.32 12.91 -27.47
N LYS A 564 -16.37 13.43 -26.83
CA LYS A 564 -16.25 14.41 -25.74
C LYS A 564 -15.42 13.85 -24.58
N SER A 565 -15.68 12.60 -24.17
CA SER A 565 -14.93 11.95 -23.08
C SER A 565 -13.45 11.78 -23.41
N ALA A 566 -13.11 11.46 -24.67
CA ALA A 566 -11.73 11.36 -25.10
C ALA A 566 -11.05 12.73 -25.20
N GLU A 567 -11.75 13.77 -25.69
CA GLU A 567 -11.23 15.14 -25.70
C GLU A 567 -10.93 15.64 -24.28
N GLU A 568 -11.84 15.45 -23.33
CA GLU A 568 -11.62 15.78 -21.92
C GLU A 568 -10.41 15.01 -21.35
N PHE A 569 -10.30 13.72 -21.66
CA PHE A 569 -9.19 12.87 -21.21
C PHE A 569 -7.84 13.30 -21.80
N LEU A 570 -7.77 13.58 -23.10
CA LEU A 570 -6.57 14.02 -23.80
C LEU A 570 -6.14 15.42 -23.36
N ASN A 571 -7.10 16.34 -23.18
CA ASN A 571 -6.83 17.68 -22.65
C ASN A 571 -6.30 17.61 -21.22
N HIS A 572 -6.89 16.78 -20.35
CA HIS A 572 -6.36 16.57 -19.00
C HIS A 572 -4.96 15.95 -19.01
N PHE A 573 -4.69 15.05 -19.96
CA PHE A 573 -3.37 14.48 -20.16
C PHE A 573 -2.34 15.53 -20.62
N ASN A 574 -2.77 16.57 -21.36
CA ASN A 574 -1.92 17.67 -21.82
C ASN A 574 -1.78 18.83 -20.80
N GLU A 575 -2.85 19.17 -20.07
CA GLU A 575 -2.91 20.25 -19.06
C GLU A 575 -2.07 19.97 -17.81
N GLY A 576 -1.61 18.72 -17.62
CA GLY A 576 -0.54 18.39 -16.67
C GLY A 576 0.82 19.06 -16.95
N ASP A 577 0.90 19.91 -17.99
CA ASP A 577 2.04 20.73 -18.44
C ASP A 577 3.39 19.98 -18.39
N TYR A 578 3.39 18.81 -19.03
CA TYR A 578 4.58 18.02 -19.36
C TYR A 578 5.46 18.68 -20.45
N SER A 579 5.06 19.86 -20.92
CA SER A 579 5.77 20.71 -21.88
C SER A 579 6.59 21.85 -21.25
N LYS A 580 6.54 22.06 -19.92
CA LYS A 580 7.26 23.17 -19.26
C LYS A 580 8.35 22.75 -18.25
N GLY A 581 8.84 21.52 -18.32
CA GLY A 581 9.88 21.04 -17.40
C GLY A 581 10.88 20.10 -18.06
N ILE A 582 11.69 20.62 -18.98
CA ILE A 582 13.09 20.22 -19.15
C ILE A 582 13.93 21.49 -19.14
#